data_AF-A0A7J6PC76-F1
#
_entry.id   AF-A0A7J6PC76-F1
#
_cell.length_a   1.000
_cell.length_b   1.000
_cell.length_c   1.000
_cell.angle_alpha   90.00
_cell.angle_beta   90.00
_cell.angle_gamma   90.00
#
_symmetry.space_group_name_H-M   'P 1'
#
loop_
_entity.id
_entity.type
_entity.pdbx_description
1 polymer ?
#
loop_
_entity_poly.entity_id
_entity_poly.type
_entity_poly.pdbx_seq_one_letter_code
_entity_poly.pdbx_strand_id
1 'polypeptide(L)'
;YLEIALSDKSSVAAYRSQESRDCREKLCNLFTHRDCIALVTPVIDEEKLQALDTVPYDQLREEFRDQIELMKRKVFRDCTPKTINGVSVTGVTFARLLDQYVHSINSKEVPRVGSVWQALQAQEGERVVGECSEEYRAVVRNGVEPLLPVSEVDLIAELKALRQEVYAKFKRESLGERKIISQYREQLKDLMDDLDNKVTERNEVMGRESCVRLLKRLWQPIVERLDAYDDTEGYSLDDGISEFTRDLSELRESYQKEARGPTAVVMETYSKWITPKQEQGLVKLTRRQQEAAAQRAVMMERERAMEEERQRAE
;
A
#
# COMPACT_ATOMS: atom_id res chain seq x y z
N TYR A 1 -0.30 31.41 48.85
CA TYR A 1 1.10 31.80 49.15
C TYR A 1 1.94 31.97 47.89
N LEU A 2 2.13 30.93 47.06
CA LEU A 2 2.97 30.99 45.85
C LEU A 2 2.63 32.14 44.89
N GLU A 3 1.35 32.35 44.54
CA GLU A 3 0.97 33.44 43.63
C GLU A 3 1.30 34.83 44.20
N ILE A 4 1.24 35.02 45.52
CA ILE A 4 1.67 36.26 46.20
C ILE A 4 3.21 36.38 46.19
N ALA A 5 3.93 35.27 46.20
CA ALA A 5 5.39 35.28 46.08
C ALA A 5 5.85 35.61 44.65
N LEU A 6 5.08 35.20 43.65
CA LEU A 6 5.34 35.41 42.23
C LEU A 6 4.79 36.74 41.67
N SER A 7 3.91 37.42 42.40
CA SER A 7 3.35 38.72 41.99
C SER A 7 4.44 39.80 41.85
N ASP A 8 4.15 40.86 41.09
CA ASP A 8 5.06 42.00 41.04
C ASP A 8 5.16 42.66 42.43
N LYS A 9 6.39 42.80 42.91
CA LYS A 9 6.76 43.40 44.21
C LYS A 9 7.69 44.60 44.01
N SER A 10 7.56 45.31 42.89
CA SER A 10 8.37 46.49 42.53
C SER A 10 8.44 47.57 43.62
N SER A 11 7.46 47.64 44.53
CA SER A 11 7.47 48.52 45.70
C SER A 11 8.45 48.11 46.83
N VAL A 12 8.83 46.84 46.93
CA VAL A 12 9.66 46.29 48.01
C VAL A 12 11.14 46.23 47.62
N ALA A 13 12.02 46.90 48.38
CA ALA A 13 13.43 47.13 48.02
C ALA A 13 14.24 45.84 47.69
N ALA A 14 14.01 44.74 48.42
CA ALA A 14 14.68 43.45 48.19
C ALA A 14 14.27 42.75 46.86
N TYR A 15 13.18 43.17 46.23
CA TYR A 15 12.62 42.56 45.02
C TYR A 15 12.75 43.46 43.77
N ARG A 16 13.48 44.59 43.89
CA ARG A 16 13.68 45.57 42.80
C ARG A 16 14.71 45.16 41.75
N SER A 17 15.62 44.22 42.05
CA SER A 17 16.64 43.81 41.09
C SER A 17 15.97 43.29 39.81
N GLN A 18 16.54 43.66 38.67
CA GLN A 18 16.02 43.26 37.36
C GLN A 18 15.98 41.73 37.25
N GLU A 19 17.05 41.06 37.68
CA GLU A 19 17.17 39.60 37.69
C GLU A 19 16.04 38.90 38.47
N SER A 20 15.65 39.46 39.62
CA SER A 20 14.57 38.90 40.46
C SER A 20 13.21 39.03 39.77
N ARG A 21 12.98 40.15 39.08
CA ARG A 21 11.76 40.37 38.27
C ARG A 21 11.73 39.44 37.07
N ASP A 22 12.83 39.35 36.33
CA ASP A 22 12.96 38.48 35.15
C ASP A 22 12.75 37.00 35.52
N CYS A 23 13.26 36.56 36.67
CA CYS A 23 13.07 35.20 37.15
C CYS A 23 11.59 34.90 37.43
N ARG A 24 10.88 35.79 38.15
CA ARG A 24 9.44 35.63 38.42
C ARG A 24 8.63 35.63 37.12
N GLU A 25 8.93 36.55 36.21
CA GLU A 25 8.27 36.63 34.91
C GLU A 25 8.48 35.34 34.10
N LYS A 26 9.72 34.83 34.02
CA LYS A 26 10.02 33.56 33.35
C LYS A 26 9.30 32.38 33.99
N LEU A 27 9.27 32.28 35.31
CA LEU A 27 8.52 31.22 36.01
C LEU A 27 7.03 31.30 35.66
N CYS A 28 6.47 32.51 35.67
CA CYS A 28 5.07 32.74 35.36
C CYS A 28 4.72 32.36 33.90
N ASN A 29 5.61 32.69 32.96
CA ASN A 29 5.42 32.47 31.53
C ASN A 29 5.70 31.04 31.09
N LEU A 30 6.71 30.37 31.66
CA LEU A 30 7.13 29.01 31.27
C LEU A 30 6.32 27.92 31.97
N PHE A 31 5.80 28.18 33.18
CA PHE A 31 5.05 27.20 33.99
C PHE A 31 3.64 27.72 34.29
N THR A 32 2.76 27.65 33.30
CA THR A 32 1.38 28.15 33.38
C THR A 32 0.52 27.43 34.41
N HIS A 33 0.80 26.15 34.65
CA HIS A 33 0.21 25.36 35.73
C HIS A 33 1.24 25.18 36.84
N ARG A 34 0.94 25.76 38.00
CA ARG A 34 1.85 25.81 39.15
C ARG A 34 1.06 25.65 40.45
N ASP A 35 1.70 25.04 41.43
CA ASP A 35 1.08 24.74 42.71
C ASP A 35 2.11 24.78 43.84
N CYS A 36 1.64 24.90 45.07
CA CYS A 36 2.49 24.95 46.25
C CYS A 36 1.78 24.33 47.45
N ILE A 37 2.41 23.28 48.00
CA ILE A 37 2.02 22.63 49.24
C ILE A 37 3.15 22.87 50.23
N ALA A 38 2.83 23.46 51.37
CA ALA A 38 3.77 23.60 52.48
C ALA A 38 3.69 22.35 53.36
N LEU A 39 4.84 21.74 53.64
CA LEU A 39 4.95 20.58 54.53
C LEU A 39 5.48 21.02 55.89
N VAL A 40 4.92 20.48 56.97
CA VAL A 40 5.50 20.63 58.32
C VAL A 40 6.77 19.78 58.44
N THR A 41 7.58 20.01 59.48
CA THR A 41 8.70 19.11 59.77
C THR A 41 8.19 17.70 60.07
N PRO A 42 8.81 16.65 59.52
CA PRO A 42 8.30 15.28 59.63
C PRO A 42 8.45 14.68 61.04
N VAL A 43 9.50 15.07 61.75
CA VAL A 43 9.79 14.74 63.16
C VAL A 43 10.31 15.99 63.89
N ILE A 44 10.24 15.99 65.22
CA ILE A 44 10.76 17.08 66.08
C ILE A 44 12.21 16.81 66.48
N ASP A 45 12.56 15.53 66.64
CA ASP A 45 13.90 15.09 67.04
C ASP A 45 14.89 15.26 65.87
N GLU A 46 15.95 16.03 66.10
CA GLU A 46 16.95 16.38 65.10
C GLU A 46 17.78 15.17 64.65
N GLU A 47 18.10 14.25 65.56
CA GLU A 47 18.85 13.03 65.22
C GLU A 47 18.01 12.13 64.30
N LYS A 48 16.71 11.99 64.61
CA LYS A 48 15.76 11.30 63.73
C LYS A 48 15.54 12.01 62.40
N LEU A 49 15.59 13.35 62.38
CA LEU A 49 15.46 14.13 61.16
C LEU A 49 16.65 13.91 60.22
N GLN A 50 17.86 13.77 60.76
CA GLN A 50 19.06 13.43 60.00
C GLN A 50 19.02 11.99 59.45
N ALA A 51 18.34 11.07 60.13
CA ALA A 51 18.17 9.68 59.73
C ALA A 51 16.73 9.35 59.26
N LEU A 52 16.06 10.31 58.61
CA LEU A 52 14.62 10.25 58.32
C LEU A 52 14.21 9.03 57.46
N ASP A 53 15.09 8.55 56.58
CA ASP A 53 14.89 7.37 55.74
C ASP A 53 14.78 6.08 56.55
N THR A 54 15.32 6.05 57.77
CA THR A 54 15.22 4.93 58.71
C THR A 54 14.00 5.02 59.64
N VAL A 55 13.36 6.19 59.72
CA VAL A 55 12.21 6.43 60.60
C VAL A 55 10.96 5.80 59.98
N PRO A 56 10.26 4.88 60.69
CA PRO A 56 9.01 4.31 60.22
C PRO A 56 7.95 5.37 59.93
N TYR A 57 7.16 5.17 58.87
CA TYR A 57 6.15 6.14 58.43
C TYR A 57 5.11 6.44 59.53
N ASP A 58 4.75 5.45 60.33
CA ASP A 58 3.82 5.58 61.46
C ASP A 58 4.38 6.40 62.64
N GLN A 59 5.69 6.62 62.69
CA GLN A 59 6.36 7.49 63.67
C GLN A 59 6.49 8.94 63.19
N LEU A 60 6.18 9.22 61.92
CA LEU A 60 6.11 10.59 61.42
C LEU A 60 4.90 11.30 62.01
N ARG A 61 5.02 12.62 62.17
CA ARG A 61 3.91 13.46 62.63
C ARG A 61 2.68 13.28 61.75
N GLU A 62 1.52 13.16 62.38
CA GLU A 62 0.24 12.95 61.69
C GLU A 62 -0.03 14.04 60.65
N GLU A 63 0.21 15.31 61.00
CA GLU A 63 0.01 16.41 60.05
C GLU A 63 0.91 16.31 58.82
N PHE A 64 2.15 15.81 58.98
CA PHE A 64 3.06 15.60 57.87
C PHE A 64 2.54 14.49 56.94
N ARG A 65 2.08 13.38 57.52
CA ARG A 65 1.51 12.27 56.76
C ARG A 65 0.29 12.71 55.95
N ASP A 66 -0.62 13.44 56.56
CA ASP A 66 -1.82 13.96 55.90
C ASP A 66 -1.47 14.88 54.73
N GLN A 67 -0.46 15.74 54.90
CA GLN A 67 0.03 16.63 53.85
C GLN A 67 0.73 15.89 52.71
N ILE A 68 1.50 14.83 53.00
CA ILE A 68 2.09 13.95 51.98
C ILE A 68 1.01 13.19 51.23
N GLU A 69 -0.01 12.65 51.90
CA GLU A 69 -1.11 11.96 51.22
C GLU A 69 -1.97 12.92 50.39
N LEU A 70 -2.13 14.17 50.84
CA LEU A 70 -2.72 15.23 50.02
C LEU A 70 -1.86 15.50 48.77
N MET A 71 -0.54 15.64 48.93
CA MET A 71 0.39 15.86 47.81
C MET A 71 0.34 14.70 46.81
N LYS A 72 0.41 13.44 47.28
CA LYS A 72 0.32 12.25 46.43
C LYS A 72 -0.99 12.24 45.65
N ARG A 73 -2.13 12.40 46.33
CA ARG A 73 -3.44 12.46 45.67
C ARG A 73 -3.49 13.53 44.60
N LYS A 74 -2.91 14.70 44.87
CA LYS A 74 -2.85 15.81 43.92
C LYS A 74 -2.01 15.46 42.69
N VAL A 75 -0.79 14.95 42.90
CA VAL A 75 0.12 14.55 41.80
C VAL A 75 -0.54 13.47 40.92
N PHE A 76 -1.07 12.41 41.51
CA PHE A 76 -1.67 11.31 40.74
C PHE A 76 -2.98 11.69 40.04
N ARG A 77 -3.71 12.69 40.55
CA ARG A 77 -4.97 13.18 39.94
C ARG A 77 -4.72 14.25 38.87
N ASP A 78 -3.81 15.20 39.14
CA ASP A 78 -3.71 16.44 38.37
C ASP A 78 -2.57 16.40 37.33
N CYS A 79 -1.56 15.54 37.49
CA CYS A 79 -0.49 15.42 36.50
C CYS A 79 -1.00 14.73 35.24
N THR A 80 -0.93 15.44 34.10
CA THR A 80 -1.29 14.91 32.80
C THR A 80 -0.10 14.20 32.14
N PRO A 81 -0.37 13.26 31.20
CA PRO A 81 0.69 12.66 30.39
C PRO A 81 1.50 13.74 29.67
N LYS A 82 2.83 13.53 29.59
CA LYS A 82 3.71 14.46 28.87
C LYS A 82 3.30 14.54 27.40
N THR A 83 3.12 15.76 26.91
CA THR A 83 2.87 16.05 25.50
C THR A 83 3.88 17.05 24.94
N ILE A 84 4.20 16.94 23.65
CA ILE A 84 4.93 17.95 22.87
C ILE A 84 4.05 18.29 21.66
N ASN A 85 3.70 19.57 21.48
CA ASN A 85 2.78 20.04 20.43
C ASN A 85 1.46 19.23 20.34
N GLY A 86 0.91 18.83 21.49
CA GLY A 86 -0.32 18.03 21.57
C GLY A 86 -0.16 16.55 21.26
N VAL A 87 1.07 16.07 21.02
CA VAL A 87 1.37 14.64 20.81
C VAL A 87 1.85 14.04 22.13
N SER A 88 1.23 12.94 22.57
CA SER A 88 1.64 12.24 23.78
C SER A 88 3.01 11.57 23.60
N VAL A 89 3.88 11.74 24.58
CA VAL A 89 5.22 11.15 24.60
C VAL A 89 5.13 9.75 25.19
N THR A 90 5.32 8.74 24.35
CA THR A 90 5.40 7.33 24.78
C THR A 90 6.78 7.02 25.38
N GLY A 91 6.95 5.85 26.01
CA GLY A 91 8.25 5.42 26.54
C GLY A 91 9.35 5.33 25.46
N VAL A 92 9.01 4.82 24.27
CA VAL A 92 9.95 4.75 23.14
C VAL A 92 10.33 6.15 22.66
N THR A 93 9.35 7.04 22.50
CA THR A 93 9.58 8.43 22.14
C THR A 93 10.45 9.15 23.16
N PHE A 94 10.19 8.90 24.45
CA PHE A 94 10.92 9.51 25.54
C PHE A 94 12.40 9.10 25.53
N ALA A 95 12.68 7.80 25.35
CA ALA A 95 14.05 7.30 25.27
C ALA A 95 14.83 7.93 24.10
N ARG A 96 14.19 8.08 22.92
CA ARG A 96 14.81 8.71 21.75
C ARG A 96 15.06 10.20 21.93
N LEU A 97 14.12 10.91 22.58
CA LEU A 97 14.31 12.31 22.95
C LEU A 97 15.48 12.48 23.93
N LEU A 98 15.59 11.61 24.93
CA LEU A 98 16.69 11.62 25.87
C LEU A 98 18.03 11.41 25.17
N ASP A 99 18.12 10.43 24.26
CA ASP A 99 19.33 10.17 23.49
C ASP A 99 19.77 11.41 22.69
N GLN A 100 18.85 12.04 21.96
CA GLN A 100 19.15 13.28 21.22
C GLN A 100 19.54 14.44 22.14
N TYR A 101 18.86 14.62 23.28
CA TYR A 101 19.22 15.68 24.24
C TYR A 101 20.61 15.46 24.84
N VAL A 102 20.91 14.24 25.27
CA VAL A 102 22.22 13.88 25.83
C VAL A 102 23.31 14.06 24.77
N HIS A 103 23.06 13.64 23.52
CA HIS A 103 23.97 13.85 22.41
C HIS A 103 24.27 15.34 22.17
N SER A 104 23.25 16.19 22.04
CA SER A 104 23.45 17.64 21.86
C SER A 104 24.23 18.27 23.01
N ILE A 105 23.91 17.91 24.26
CA ILE A 105 24.61 18.44 25.44
C ILE A 105 26.09 18.03 25.42
N ASN A 106 26.38 16.76 25.14
CA ASN A 106 27.74 16.24 25.06
C ASN A 106 28.53 16.86 23.89
N SER A 107 27.85 17.25 22.81
CA SER A 107 28.40 17.98 21.68
C SER A 107 28.57 19.48 21.92
N LYS A 108 28.35 19.96 23.16
CA LYS A 108 28.40 21.38 23.57
C LYS A 108 27.37 22.27 22.87
N GLU A 109 26.28 21.68 22.38
CA GLU A 109 25.15 22.40 21.83
C GLU A 109 24.07 22.62 22.90
N VAL A 110 23.26 23.66 22.73
CA VAL A 110 22.08 23.88 23.58
C VAL A 110 20.87 23.25 22.89
N PRO A 111 20.36 22.10 23.36
CA PRO A 111 19.23 21.44 22.72
C PRO A 111 17.97 22.31 22.82
N ARG A 112 17.38 22.64 21.68
CA ARG A 112 16.07 23.30 21.62
C ARG A 112 15.00 22.22 21.47
N VAL A 113 14.06 22.16 22.42
CA VAL A 113 13.00 21.13 22.44
C VAL A 113 12.28 21.01 21.10
N GLY A 114 11.93 22.14 20.48
CA GLY A 114 11.24 22.17 19.19
C GLY A 114 12.07 21.58 18.04
N SER A 115 13.37 21.89 17.95
CA SER A 115 14.22 21.37 16.86
C SER A 115 14.50 19.89 17.02
N VAL A 116 14.73 19.43 18.26
CA VAL A 116 14.93 18.01 18.57
C VAL A 116 13.68 17.21 18.24
N TRP A 117 12.49 17.72 18.62
CA TRP A 117 11.22 17.09 18.28
C TRP A 117 10.99 16.99 16.77
N GLN A 118 11.23 18.07 16.02
CA GLN A 118 11.09 18.08 14.56
C GLN A 118 12.05 17.09 13.89
N ALA A 119 13.32 17.05 14.32
CA ALA A 119 14.31 16.11 13.80
C ALA A 119 13.92 14.66 14.08
N LEU A 120 13.44 14.36 15.29
CA LEU A 120 12.97 13.03 15.64
C LEU A 120 11.77 12.60 14.79
N GLN A 121 10.79 13.48 14.57
CA GLN A 121 9.65 13.19 13.73
C GLN A 121 10.05 12.91 12.28
N ALA A 122 11.01 13.68 11.74
CA ALA A 122 11.49 13.48 10.39
C ALA A 122 12.21 12.12 10.24
N GLN A 123 13.14 11.83 11.17
CA GLN A 123 13.88 10.58 11.21
C GLN A 123 12.94 9.37 11.31
N GLU A 124 11.93 9.44 12.18
CA GLU A 124 10.96 8.34 12.34
C GLU A 124 10.02 8.22 11.14
N GLY A 125 9.59 9.34 10.55
CA GLY A 125 8.78 9.33 9.35
C GLY A 125 9.50 8.65 8.18
N GLU A 126 10.76 9.03 7.94
CA GLU A 126 11.61 8.41 6.91
C GLU A 126 11.83 6.92 7.16
N ARG A 127 12.14 6.54 8.41
CA ARG A 127 12.33 5.13 8.80
C ARG A 127 11.08 4.30 8.53
N VAL A 128 9.92 4.76 9.00
CA VAL A 128 8.66 4.01 8.88
C VAL A 128 8.22 3.92 7.41
N VAL A 129 8.37 4.99 6.62
CA VAL A 129 8.11 4.92 5.17
C VAL A 129 9.05 3.93 4.49
N GLY A 130 10.35 3.97 4.80
CA GLY A 130 11.33 3.04 4.24
C GLY A 130 10.99 1.58 4.54
N GLU A 131 10.70 1.26 5.79
CA GLU A 131 10.32 -0.10 6.21
C GLU A 131 9.01 -0.58 5.57
N CYS A 132 7.99 0.27 5.55
CA CYS A 132 6.70 -0.07 4.92
C CYS A 132 6.83 -0.24 3.41
N SER A 133 7.66 0.57 2.76
CA SER A 133 7.90 0.51 1.31
C SER A 133 8.62 -0.77 0.91
N GLU A 134 9.66 -1.16 1.66
CA GLU A 134 10.40 -2.39 1.40
C GLU A 134 9.57 -3.63 1.69
N GLU A 135 8.74 -3.60 2.73
CA GLU A 135 7.77 -4.67 3.01
C GLU A 135 6.77 -4.82 1.87
N TYR A 136 6.16 -3.72 1.40
CA TYR A 136 5.23 -3.77 0.28
C TYR A 136 5.88 -4.35 -0.98
N ARG A 137 7.08 -3.87 -1.33
CA ARG A 137 7.87 -4.41 -2.45
C ARG A 137 8.15 -5.90 -2.31
N ALA A 138 8.52 -6.36 -1.11
CA ALA A 138 8.83 -7.76 -0.87
C ALA A 138 7.58 -8.64 -1.01
N VAL A 139 6.44 -8.24 -0.46
CA VAL A 139 5.21 -9.01 -0.53
C VAL A 139 4.65 -9.04 -1.95
N VAL A 140 4.69 -7.92 -2.68
CA VAL A 140 4.31 -7.87 -4.10
C VAL A 140 5.20 -8.79 -4.95
N ARG A 141 6.52 -8.68 -4.81
CA ARG A 141 7.48 -9.49 -5.58
C ARG A 141 7.35 -10.99 -5.31
N ASN A 142 7.15 -11.37 -4.05
CA ASN A 142 7.17 -12.77 -3.65
C ASN A 142 5.79 -13.44 -3.67
N GLY A 143 4.71 -12.66 -3.52
CA GLY A 143 3.33 -13.14 -3.42
C GLY A 143 2.48 -12.89 -4.66
N VAL A 144 2.63 -11.72 -5.30
CA VAL A 144 1.77 -11.31 -6.42
C VAL A 144 2.41 -11.63 -7.77
N GLU A 145 3.66 -11.19 -7.98
CA GLU A 145 4.34 -11.37 -9.28
C GLU A 145 4.43 -12.83 -9.77
N PRO A 146 4.63 -13.85 -8.92
CA PRO A 146 4.69 -15.24 -9.36
C PRO A 146 3.34 -15.80 -9.86
N LEU A 147 2.22 -15.17 -9.52
CA LEU A 147 0.88 -15.61 -9.89
C LEU A 147 0.46 -15.08 -11.27
N LEU A 148 1.18 -14.10 -11.81
CA LEU A 148 0.83 -13.45 -13.08
C LEU A 148 0.93 -14.45 -14.26
N PRO A 149 0.02 -14.36 -15.27
CA PRO A 149 -1.04 -13.39 -15.39
C PRO A 149 -2.35 -13.78 -14.70
N VAL A 150 -2.99 -12.81 -14.02
CA VAL A 150 -4.25 -12.96 -13.28
C VAL A 150 -5.32 -12.00 -13.80
N SER A 151 -6.57 -12.20 -13.38
CA SER A 151 -7.64 -11.26 -13.70
C SER A 151 -7.38 -9.89 -13.06
N GLU A 152 -7.85 -8.82 -13.71
CA GLU A 152 -7.72 -7.46 -13.19
C GLU A 152 -8.41 -7.30 -11.84
N VAL A 153 -9.57 -7.94 -11.66
CA VAL A 153 -10.34 -7.88 -10.42
C VAL A 153 -9.56 -8.52 -9.26
N ASP A 154 -8.97 -9.69 -9.50
CA ASP A 154 -8.18 -10.39 -8.48
C ASP A 154 -6.91 -9.62 -8.14
N LEU A 155 -6.22 -9.06 -9.15
CA LEU A 155 -5.02 -8.26 -8.93
C LEU A 155 -5.32 -7.02 -8.07
N ILE A 156 -6.38 -6.27 -8.42
CA ILE A 156 -6.78 -5.08 -7.66
C ILE A 156 -7.19 -5.45 -6.23
N ALA A 157 -7.92 -6.55 -6.05
CA ALA A 157 -8.35 -7.01 -4.74
C ALA A 157 -7.14 -7.37 -3.85
N GLU A 158 -6.17 -8.11 -4.41
CA GLU A 158 -4.96 -8.53 -3.70
C GLU A 158 -4.09 -7.32 -3.32
N LEU A 159 -3.75 -6.45 -4.28
CA LEU A 159 -2.96 -5.24 -4.02
C LEU A 159 -3.64 -4.35 -2.97
N LYS A 160 -4.97 -4.21 -3.02
CA LYS A 160 -5.73 -3.45 -2.03
C LYS A 160 -5.63 -4.06 -0.63
N ALA A 161 -5.69 -5.38 -0.50
CA ALA A 161 -5.53 -6.06 0.80
C ALA A 161 -4.13 -5.81 1.38
N LEU A 162 -3.09 -6.00 0.56
CA LEU A 162 -1.70 -5.76 0.95
C LEU A 162 -1.46 -4.32 1.40
N ARG A 163 -2.00 -3.33 0.65
CA ARG A 163 -1.92 -1.92 1.04
C ARG A 163 -2.57 -1.64 2.38
N GLN A 164 -3.69 -2.30 2.71
CA GLN A 164 -4.35 -2.11 4.01
C GLN A 164 -3.47 -2.58 5.17
N GLU A 165 -2.78 -3.71 5.01
CA GLU A 165 -1.85 -4.23 6.02
C GLU A 165 -0.66 -3.29 6.23
N VAL A 166 -0.05 -2.83 5.13
CA VAL A 166 1.06 -1.87 5.18
C VAL A 166 0.62 -0.55 5.81
N TYR A 167 -0.56 -0.02 5.48
CA TYR A 167 -1.09 1.19 6.13
C TYR A 167 -1.40 0.98 7.61
N ALA A 168 -1.85 -0.20 8.03
CA ALA A 168 -2.11 -0.51 9.43
C ALA A 168 -0.80 -0.49 10.23
N LYS A 169 0.27 -1.07 9.67
CA LYS A 169 1.63 -0.98 10.23
C LYS A 169 2.12 0.46 10.30
N PHE A 170 2.05 1.19 9.19
CA PHE A 170 2.44 2.61 9.12
C PHE A 170 1.75 3.43 10.21
N LYS A 171 0.43 3.27 10.37
CA LYS A 171 -0.35 4.00 11.38
C LYS A 171 0.08 3.67 12.82
N ARG A 172 0.46 2.42 13.08
CA ARG A 172 0.89 1.97 14.41
C ARG A 172 2.29 2.49 14.78
N GLU A 173 3.17 2.59 13.79
CA GLU A 173 4.58 2.92 14.01
C GLU A 173 4.92 4.39 13.78
N SER A 174 4.07 5.12 13.05
CA SER A 174 4.24 6.55 12.80
C SER A 174 4.18 7.36 14.09
N LEU A 175 5.09 8.32 14.20
CA LEU A 175 5.24 9.18 15.36
C LEU A 175 5.12 10.65 14.97
N GLY A 176 4.47 11.42 15.82
CA GLY A 176 4.45 12.88 15.73
C GLY A 176 3.09 13.50 15.41
N GLU A 177 3.14 14.73 14.96
CA GLU A 177 1.97 15.55 14.65
C GLU A 177 1.24 15.02 13.42
N ARG A 178 -0.11 15.09 13.42
CA ARG A 178 -0.96 14.57 12.34
C ARG A 178 -0.56 15.11 10.96
N LYS A 179 -0.19 16.39 10.88
CA LYS A 179 0.24 17.02 9.63
C LYS A 179 1.50 16.37 9.06
N ILE A 180 2.48 16.08 9.91
CA ILE A 180 3.74 15.45 9.52
C ILE A 180 3.50 13.99 9.11
N ILE A 181 2.71 13.25 9.91
CA ILE A 181 2.32 11.87 9.57
C ILE A 181 1.60 11.82 8.22
N SER A 182 0.75 12.79 7.92
CA SER A 182 0.05 12.87 6.63
C SER A 182 0.98 13.07 5.44
N GLN A 183 2.10 13.78 5.60
CA GLN A 183 3.09 13.98 4.53
C GLN A 183 3.80 12.66 4.20
N TYR A 184 4.26 11.94 5.22
CA TYR A 184 4.89 10.63 5.03
C TYR A 184 3.91 9.56 4.54
N ARG A 185 2.62 9.67 4.93
CA ARG A 185 1.56 8.81 4.38
C ARG A 185 1.40 9.02 2.88
N GLU A 186 1.47 10.26 2.39
CA GLU A 186 1.36 10.55 0.96
C GLU A 186 2.59 10.01 0.20
N GLN A 187 3.80 10.18 0.75
CA GLN A 187 5.00 9.59 0.14
C GLN A 187 4.90 8.05 0.02
N LEU A 188 4.41 7.38 1.07
CA LEU A 188 4.17 5.94 1.03
C LEU A 188 3.10 5.58 0.00
N LYS A 189 2.03 6.37 -0.10
CA LYS A 189 0.96 6.17 -1.10
C LYS A 189 1.53 6.23 -2.51
N ASP A 190 2.28 7.27 -2.83
CA ASP A 190 2.83 7.49 -4.17
C ASP A 190 3.79 6.35 -4.55
N LEU A 191 4.61 5.88 -3.61
CA LEU A 191 5.49 4.73 -3.85
C LEU A 191 4.72 3.43 -4.13
N MET A 192 3.62 3.19 -3.42
CA MET A 192 2.77 2.02 -3.66
C MET A 192 2.00 2.16 -4.98
N ASP A 193 1.50 3.35 -5.31
CA ASP A 193 0.82 3.62 -6.60
C ASP A 193 1.78 3.35 -7.78
N ASP A 194 3.03 3.80 -7.69
CA ASP A 194 4.06 3.52 -8.70
C ASP A 194 4.36 2.02 -8.87
N LEU A 195 4.36 1.27 -7.76
CA LEU A 195 4.60 -0.17 -7.82
C LEU A 195 3.38 -0.90 -8.41
N ASP A 196 2.17 -0.54 -8.00
CA ASP A 196 0.93 -1.12 -8.50
C ASP A 196 0.80 -0.95 -10.00
N ASN A 197 1.15 0.24 -10.52
CA ASN A 197 1.15 0.52 -11.95
C ASN A 197 2.13 -0.40 -12.70
N LYS A 198 3.35 -0.60 -12.17
CA LYS A 198 4.35 -1.49 -12.78
C LYS A 198 3.90 -2.95 -12.81
N VAL A 199 3.30 -3.43 -11.72
CA VAL A 199 2.78 -4.80 -11.63
C VAL A 199 1.61 -4.99 -12.59
N THR A 200 0.74 -3.98 -12.70
CA THR A 200 -0.40 -3.99 -13.62
C THR A 200 0.07 -4.06 -15.07
N GLU A 201 1.03 -3.21 -15.47
CA GLU A 201 1.62 -3.25 -16.82
C GLU A 201 2.26 -4.61 -17.11
N ARG A 202 3.00 -5.17 -16.15
CA ARG A 202 3.61 -6.50 -16.28
C ARG A 202 2.54 -7.60 -16.43
N ASN A 203 1.46 -7.53 -15.67
CA ASN A 203 0.33 -8.46 -15.77
C ASN A 203 -0.31 -8.43 -17.16
N GLU A 204 -0.50 -7.23 -17.72
CA GLU A 204 -1.02 -7.08 -19.09
C GLU A 204 -0.11 -7.68 -20.14
N VAL A 205 1.21 -7.42 -20.06
CA VAL A 205 2.20 -7.97 -20.98
C VAL A 205 2.20 -9.49 -20.92
N MET A 206 2.30 -10.07 -19.72
CA MET A 206 2.31 -11.52 -19.53
C MET A 206 0.98 -12.16 -19.97
N GLY A 207 -0.15 -11.49 -19.72
CA GLY A 207 -1.48 -11.91 -20.16
C GLY A 207 -1.57 -11.97 -21.68
N ARG A 208 -1.10 -10.92 -22.37
CA ARG A 208 -1.06 -10.84 -23.84
C ARG A 208 -0.20 -11.95 -24.44
N GLU A 209 1.01 -12.16 -23.91
CA GLU A 209 1.92 -13.21 -24.38
C GLU A 209 1.37 -14.62 -24.16
N SER A 210 0.73 -14.85 -23.01
CA SER A 210 0.05 -16.11 -22.70
C SER A 210 -1.10 -16.37 -23.68
N CYS A 211 -1.96 -15.37 -23.91
CA CYS A 211 -3.08 -15.44 -24.84
C CYS A 211 -2.63 -15.72 -26.28
N VAL A 212 -1.59 -15.03 -26.77
CA VAL A 212 -1.04 -15.27 -28.12
C VAL A 212 -0.49 -16.69 -28.26
N ARG A 213 0.22 -17.21 -27.25
CA ARG A 213 0.69 -18.62 -27.27
C ARG A 213 -0.47 -19.60 -27.31
N LEU A 214 -1.49 -19.38 -26.50
CA LEU A 214 -2.70 -20.20 -26.48
C LEU A 214 -3.39 -20.20 -27.85
N LEU A 215 -3.60 -19.03 -28.44
CA LEU A 215 -4.24 -18.88 -29.75
C LEU A 215 -3.45 -19.57 -30.86
N LYS A 216 -2.11 -19.44 -30.88
CA LYS A 216 -1.26 -20.17 -31.83
C LYS A 216 -1.47 -21.68 -31.73
N ARG A 217 -1.49 -22.23 -30.51
CA ARG A 217 -1.73 -23.66 -30.28
C ARG A 217 -3.12 -24.09 -30.76
N LEU A 218 -4.17 -23.34 -30.41
CA LEU A 218 -5.54 -23.68 -30.79
C LEU A 218 -5.79 -23.54 -32.30
N TRP A 219 -5.10 -22.60 -32.95
CA TRP A 219 -5.22 -22.37 -34.39
C TRP A 219 -4.44 -23.36 -35.25
N GLN A 220 -3.41 -24.01 -34.68
CA GLN A 220 -2.56 -24.96 -35.39
C GLN A 220 -3.34 -26.05 -36.16
N PRO A 221 -4.30 -26.78 -35.54
CA PRO A 221 -5.09 -27.77 -36.28
C PRO A 221 -5.95 -27.13 -37.39
N ILE A 222 -6.46 -25.92 -37.16
CA ILE A 222 -7.30 -25.21 -38.13
C ILE A 222 -6.49 -24.82 -39.37
N VAL A 223 -5.26 -24.31 -39.19
CA VAL A 223 -4.40 -23.93 -40.32
C VAL A 223 -3.93 -25.15 -41.11
N GLU A 224 -3.64 -26.26 -40.43
CA GLU A 224 -3.28 -27.53 -41.08
C GLU A 224 -4.43 -28.01 -41.99
N ARG A 225 -5.68 -27.99 -41.50
CA ARG A 225 -6.86 -28.31 -42.31
C ARG A 225 -7.10 -27.32 -43.45
N LEU A 226 -6.83 -26.03 -43.23
CA LEU A 226 -6.94 -25.01 -44.28
C LEU A 226 -5.90 -25.22 -45.39
N ASP A 227 -4.69 -25.65 -45.05
CA ASP A 227 -3.55 -25.82 -45.96
C ASP A 227 -3.49 -27.21 -46.61
N ALA A 228 -4.25 -28.18 -46.11
CA ALA A 228 -4.40 -29.50 -46.73
C ALA A 228 -4.86 -29.42 -48.19
N TYR A 229 -4.36 -30.37 -48.99
CA TYR A 229 -4.55 -30.45 -50.44
C TYR A 229 -5.74 -31.33 -50.85
N ASP A 230 -6.16 -32.28 -50.02
CA ASP A 230 -7.30 -33.15 -50.29
C ASP A 230 -8.44 -32.96 -49.28
N ASP A 231 -9.64 -33.39 -49.68
CA ASP A 231 -10.87 -33.27 -48.88
C ASP A 231 -10.94 -34.26 -47.72
N THR A 232 -10.00 -35.20 -47.63
CA THR A 232 -9.91 -36.21 -46.56
C THR A 232 -9.25 -35.65 -45.31
N GLU A 233 -8.20 -34.84 -45.48
CA GLU A 233 -7.47 -34.17 -44.40
C GLU A 233 -7.88 -32.70 -44.23
N GLY A 234 -8.45 -32.10 -45.27
CA GLY A 234 -8.85 -30.69 -45.30
C GLY A 234 -10.29 -30.39 -44.90
N TYR A 235 -10.73 -29.19 -45.24
CA TYR A 235 -12.14 -28.83 -45.22
C TYR A 235 -12.83 -29.33 -46.49
N SER A 236 -14.00 -29.96 -46.33
CA SER A 236 -14.74 -30.52 -47.45
C SER A 236 -15.16 -29.44 -48.47
N LEU A 237 -15.25 -29.82 -49.74
CA LEU A 237 -15.70 -28.90 -50.80
C LEU A 237 -17.15 -28.43 -50.60
N ASP A 238 -18.04 -29.30 -50.12
CA ASP A 238 -19.46 -28.97 -50.01
C ASP A 238 -19.80 -28.30 -48.66
N ASP A 239 -19.21 -28.75 -47.55
CA ASP A 239 -19.54 -28.27 -46.19
C ASP A 239 -18.40 -27.50 -45.49
N GLY A 240 -17.28 -27.22 -46.18
CA GLY A 240 -16.07 -26.68 -45.58
C GLY A 240 -16.24 -25.36 -44.82
N ILE A 241 -17.13 -24.46 -45.25
CA ILE A 241 -17.44 -23.22 -44.51
C ILE A 241 -18.12 -23.51 -43.17
N SER A 242 -19.07 -24.45 -43.16
CA SER A 242 -19.79 -24.85 -41.94
C SER A 242 -18.86 -25.56 -40.97
N GLU A 243 -18.00 -26.46 -41.46
CA GLU A 243 -16.96 -27.11 -40.66
C GLU A 243 -15.97 -26.10 -40.07
N PHE A 244 -15.48 -25.15 -40.87
CA PHE A 244 -14.58 -24.09 -40.40
C PHE A 244 -15.24 -23.22 -39.33
N THR A 245 -16.52 -22.90 -39.49
CA THR A 245 -17.30 -22.14 -38.51
C THR A 245 -17.46 -22.91 -37.18
N ARG A 246 -17.61 -24.23 -37.25
CA ARG A 246 -17.63 -25.10 -36.06
C ARG A 246 -16.27 -25.09 -35.36
N ASP A 247 -15.19 -25.31 -36.08
CA ASP A 247 -13.82 -25.31 -35.52
C ASP A 247 -13.47 -23.95 -34.87
N LEU A 248 -13.89 -22.83 -35.49
CA LEU A 248 -13.77 -21.50 -34.88
C LEU A 248 -14.57 -21.35 -33.58
N SER A 249 -15.75 -21.96 -33.50
CA SER A 249 -16.59 -21.93 -32.30
C SER A 249 -15.95 -22.73 -31.16
N GLU A 250 -15.44 -23.93 -31.47
CA GLU A 250 -14.71 -24.78 -30.51
C GLU A 250 -13.42 -24.12 -30.03
N LEU A 251 -12.68 -23.45 -30.92
CA LEU A 251 -11.52 -22.63 -30.56
C LEU A 251 -11.91 -21.51 -29.60
N ARG A 252 -13.01 -20.81 -29.87
CA ARG A 252 -13.48 -19.71 -29.02
C ARG A 252 -13.84 -20.20 -27.62
N GLU A 253 -14.57 -21.31 -27.51
CA GLU A 253 -14.93 -21.91 -26.22
C GLU A 253 -13.68 -22.33 -25.44
N SER A 254 -12.74 -23.00 -26.10
CA SER A 254 -11.47 -23.41 -25.51
C SER A 254 -10.66 -22.21 -25.02
N TYR A 255 -10.59 -21.16 -25.83
CA TYR A 255 -9.91 -19.92 -25.47
C TYR A 255 -10.56 -19.25 -24.26
N GLN A 256 -11.89 -19.13 -24.21
CA GLN A 256 -12.59 -18.53 -23.08
C GLN A 256 -12.36 -19.28 -21.76
N LYS A 257 -12.22 -20.61 -21.82
CA LYS A 257 -11.96 -21.45 -20.64
C LYS A 257 -10.52 -21.35 -20.15
N GLU A 258 -9.56 -21.32 -21.07
CA GLU A 258 -8.13 -21.44 -20.76
C GLU A 258 -7.39 -20.10 -20.66
N ALA A 259 -7.89 -19.03 -21.29
CA ALA A 259 -7.23 -17.73 -21.26
C ALA A 259 -7.13 -17.18 -19.83
N ARG A 260 -6.02 -16.49 -19.55
CA ARG A 260 -5.70 -15.88 -18.27
C ARG A 260 -5.13 -14.48 -18.50
N GLY A 261 -5.41 -13.57 -17.56
CA GLY A 261 -4.99 -12.18 -17.62
C GLY A 261 -6.18 -11.21 -17.51
N PRO A 262 -5.92 -9.89 -17.65
CA PRO A 262 -6.96 -8.86 -17.63
C PRO A 262 -8.01 -9.09 -18.72
N THR A 263 -9.28 -8.91 -18.37
CA THR A 263 -10.41 -9.16 -19.29
C THR A 263 -10.28 -8.37 -20.59
N ALA A 264 -9.90 -7.09 -20.50
CA ALA A 264 -9.68 -6.24 -21.66
C ALA A 264 -8.59 -6.81 -22.58
N VAL A 265 -7.45 -7.22 -22.02
CA VAL A 265 -6.33 -7.81 -22.76
C VAL A 265 -6.71 -9.14 -23.42
N VAL A 266 -7.43 -10.00 -22.69
CA VAL A 266 -7.88 -11.31 -23.20
C VAL A 266 -8.81 -11.12 -24.41
N MET A 267 -9.78 -10.21 -24.32
CA MET A 267 -10.73 -9.93 -25.40
C MET A 267 -10.07 -9.24 -26.61
N GLU A 268 -9.25 -8.23 -26.34
CA GLU A 268 -8.53 -7.47 -27.38
C GLU A 268 -7.58 -8.39 -28.16
N THR A 269 -6.82 -9.23 -27.44
CA THR A 269 -5.86 -10.16 -28.06
C THR A 269 -6.56 -11.17 -28.95
N TYR A 270 -7.69 -11.73 -28.51
CA TYR A 270 -8.51 -12.62 -29.32
C TYR A 270 -8.96 -11.94 -30.62
N SER A 271 -9.62 -10.78 -30.48
CA SER A 271 -10.16 -10.04 -31.63
C SER A 271 -9.08 -9.67 -32.64
N LYS A 272 -7.97 -9.08 -32.18
CA LYS A 272 -6.86 -8.68 -33.06
C LYS A 272 -6.20 -9.86 -33.77
N TRP A 273 -6.16 -11.04 -33.13
CA TRP A 273 -5.42 -12.18 -33.66
C TRP A 273 -6.26 -13.10 -34.55
N ILE A 274 -7.53 -13.33 -34.17
CA ILE A 274 -8.46 -14.26 -34.87
C ILE A 274 -9.18 -13.59 -36.04
N THR A 275 -9.68 -12.36 -35.91
CA THR A 275 -10.46 -11.68 -36.96
C THR A 275 -9.79 -11.75 -38.35
N PRO A 276 -8.52 -11.33 -38.53
CA PRO A 276 -7.89 -11.39 -39.85
C PRO A 276 -7.69 -12.83 -40.36
N LYS A 277 -7.50 -13.81 -39.48
CA LYS A 277 -7.31 -15.22 -39.86
C LYS A 277 -8.62 -15.88 -40.26
N GLN A 278 -9.69 -15.55 -39.54
CA GLN A 278 -11.05 -15.96 -39.89
C GLN A 278 -11.42 -15.43 -41.28
N GLU A 279 -11.21 -14.15 -41.55
CA GLU A 279 -11.46 -13.54 -42.86
C GLU A 279 -10.66 -14.24 -43.97
N GLN A 280 -9.36 -14.45 -43.76
CA GLN A 280 -8.50 -15.15 -44.73
C GLN A 280 -8.95 -16.60 -44.97
N GLY A 281 -9.30 -17.33 -43.91
CA GLY A 281 -9.82 -18.70 -44.00
C GLY A 281 -11.12 -18.77 -44.81
N LEU A 282 -12.08 -17.88 -44.53
CA LEU A 282 -13.35 -17.80 -45.25
C LEU A 282 -13.15 -17.48 -46.74
N VAL A 283 -12.29 -16.52 -47.07
CA VAL A 283 -11.96 -16.19 -48.48
C VAL A 283 -11.33 -17.39 -49.18
N LYS A 284 -10.39 -18.09 -48.53
CA LYS A 284 -9.72 -19.27 -49.10
C LYS A 284 -10.71 -20.39 -49.39
N LEU A 285 -11.61 -20.69 -48.46
CA LEU A 285 -12.63 -21.74 -48.61
C LEU A 285 -13.68 -21.36 -49.66
N THR A 286 -14.16 -20.12 -49.64
CA THR A 286 -15.14 -19.64 -50.65
C THR A 286 -14.57 -19.76 -52.06
N ARG A 287 -13.29 -19.41 -52.26
CA ARG A 287 -12.63 -19.56 -53.55
C ARG A 287 -12.55 -21.04 -53.97
N ARG A 288 -12.16 -21.95 -53.07
CA ARG A 288 -12.11 -23.40 -53.35
C ARG A 288 -13.48 -23.95 -53.77
N GLN A 289 -14.55 -23.54 -53.07
CA GLN A 289 -15.92 -23.96 -53.41
C GLN A 289 -16.34 -23.45 -54.79
N GLN A 290 -16.06 -22.19 -55.12
CA GLN A 290 -16.37 -21.62 -56.43
C GLN A 290 -15.61 -22.29 -57.57
N GLU A 291 -14.31 -22.56 -57.38
CA GLU A 291 -13.48 -23.27 -58.35
C GLU A 291 -14.00 -24.69 -58.61
N ALA A 292 -14.36 -25.43 -57.56
CA ALA A 292 -14.94 -26.77 -57.67
C ALA A 292 -16.32 -26.76 -58.34
N ALA A 293 -17.19 -25.81 -57.99
CA ALA A 293 -18.50 -25.66 -58.63
C ALA A 293 -18.38 -25.35 -60.13
N ALA A 294 -17.44 -24.47 -60.52
CA ALA A 294 -17.16 -24.17 -61.92
C ALA A 294 -16.62 -25.40 -62.68
N GLN A 295 -15.71 -26.18 -62.08
CA GLN A 295 -15.22 -27.43 -62.67
C GLN A 295 -16.33 -28.48 -62.85
N ARG A 296 -17.20 -28.64 -61.84
CA ARG A 296 -18.37 -29.54 -61.92
C ARG A 296 -19.35 -29.10 -63.01
N ALA A 297 -19.58 -27.79 -63.17
CA ALA A 297 -20.43 -27.26 -64.24
C ALA A 297 -19.83 -27.55 -65.64
N VAL A 298 -18.53 -27.31 -65.84
CA VAL A 298 -17.83 -27.63 -67.09
C VAL A 298 -17.85 -29.13 -67.39
N MET A 299 -17.68 -29.97 -66.38
CA MET A 299 -17.73 -31.43 -66.54
C MET A 299 -19.13 -31.89 -66.94
N MET A 300 -20.19 -31.39 -66.30
CA MET A 300 -21.58 -31.66 -66.68
C MET A 300 -21.90 -31.18 -68.09
N GLU A 301 -21.40 -30.01 -68.52
CA GLU A 301 -21.59 -29.53 -69.90
C GLU A 301 -20.87 -30.43 -70.91
N ARG A 302 -19.66 -30.91 -70.61
CA ARG A 302 -18.93 -31.87 -71.46
C ARG A 302 -19.64 -33.22 -71.54
N GLU A 303 -20.16 -33.73 -70.44
CA GLU A 303 -20.94 -34.97 -70.42
C GLU A 303 -22.23 -34.83 -71.23
N ARG A 304 -22.95 -33.71 -71.09
CA ARG A 304 -24.14 -33.41 -71.91
C ARG A 304 -23.78 -33.32 -73.40
N ALA A 305 -22.69 -32.67 -73.76
CA ALA A 305 -22.24 -32.57 -75.16
C ALA A 305 -21.85 -33.93 -75.74
N MET A 306 -21.14 -34.79 -74.97
CA MET A 306 -20.81 -36.15 -75.40
C MET A 306 -22.04 -37.04 -75.54
N GLU A 307 -23.04 -36.87 -74.67
CA GLU A 307 -24.30 -37.60 -74.74
C GLU A 307 -25.15 -37.16 -75.95
N GLU A 308 -25.18 -35.85 -76.25
CA GLU A 308 -25.82 -35.32 -77.46
C GLU A 308 -25.11 -35.78 -78.74
N GLU A 309 -23.78 -35.91 -78.74
CA GLU A 309 -23.03 -36.47 -79.87
C GLU A 309 -23.28 -37.98 -80.04
N ARG A 310 -23.37 -38.75 -78.95
CA ARG A 310 -23.77 -40.16 -79.00
C ARG A 310 -25.17 -40.35 -79.57
N GLN A 311 -26.13 -39.53 -79.14
CA GLN A 311 -27.51 -39.57 -79.64
C GLN A 311 -27.64 -39.11 -81.10
N ARG A 312 -26.67 -38.38 -81.65
CA ARG A 312 -26.62 -38.02 -83.09
C ARG A 312 -25.89 -39.05 -83.96
N ALA A 313 -25.14 -39.97 -83.34
CA ALA A 313 -24.36 -41.01 -84.03
C ALA A 313 -25.08 -42.37 -84.12
N GLU A 314 -26.21 -42.53 -83.42
CA GLU A 314 -27.19 -43.62 -83.56
C GLU A 314 -28.31 -43.26 -84.56
#